data_AF-A0A5C6XEM2-F1
#
_entry.id   AF-A0A5C6XEM2-F1
#
_cell.length_a   1.000
_cell.length_b   1.000
_cell.length_c   1.000
_cell.angle_alpha   90.00
_cell.angle_beta   90.00
_cell.angle_gamma   90.00
#
_symmetry.space_group_name_H-M   'P 1'
#
loop_
_entity.id
_entity.type
_entity.pdbx_description
1 polymer ?
#
loop_
_entity_poly.entity_id
_entity_poly.type
_entity_poly.pdbx_seq_one_letter_code
_entity_poly.pdbx_strand_id
1 'polypeptide(L)'
;MTRFPIITLAAACLLAGCSAYSPLSRGGAPGNSPQLASDFATAFTHLLLIEADADAFACACYFEEDGYASPQQCMDRTSISDADRQNLFECTYDVVLNLPPAPHGVRDFASRYKRASASYQRCLNLDANNCSDAEFNRQSNCRALLVAELEAEPADDASVRWFQSFDKAASNAGCY
;
A
#
# COMPACT_ATOMS: atom_id res chain seq x y z
N MET A 1 -21.32 -19.34 -6.64
CA MET A 1 -20.03 -18.82 -7.17
C MET A 1 -20.34 -17.69 -8.13
N THR A 2 -20.19 -16.46 -7.65
CA THR A 2 -20.26 -15.21 -8.40
C THR A 2 -19.07 -14.36 -7.92
N ARG A 3 -18.33 -13.80 -8.89
CA ARG A 3 -17.01 -13.16 -8.76
C ARG A 3 -17.08 -11.73 -8.19
N PHE A 4 -15.94 -11.31 -7.61
CA PHE A 4 -15.46 -9.97 -7.21
C PHE A 4 -16.09 -9.30 -5.98
N PRO A 5 -15.23 -8.75 -5.10
CA PRO A 5 -14.88 -7.34 -5.20
C PRO A 5 -13.37 -7.17 -5.41
N ILE A 6 -12.94 -6.61 -6.55
CA ILE A 6 -12.29 -5.29 -6.58
C ILE A 6 -12.48 -4.56 -5.25
N ILE A 7 -11.57 -4.76 -4.30
CA ILE A 7 -11.44 -3.90 -3.13
C ILE A 7 -10.86 -2.57 -3.64
N THR A 8 -11.78 -1.76 -4.14
CA THR A 8 -11.83 -0.31 -3.99
C THR A 8 -10.47 0.42 -3.88
N LEU A 9 -9.94 0.72 -5.07
CA LEU A 9 -9.39 2.03 -5.43
C LEU A 9 -10.29 3.23 -5.01
N ALA A 10 -11.51 2.97 -4.53
CA ALA A 10 -12.44 3.95 -3.96
C ALA A 10 -12.14 4.37 -2.50
N ALA A 11 -11.25 3.71 -1.75
CA ALA A 11 -10.86 4.20 -0.42
C ALA A 11 -10.05 5.52 -0.50
N ALA A 12 -9.39 5.79 -1.65
CA ALA A 12 -8.77 7.07 -1.93
C ALA A 12 -9.74 8.11 -2.55
N CYS A 13 -10.89 7.69 -3.10
CA CYS A 13 -11.89 8.61 -3.66
C CYS A 13 -12.93 9.12 -2.64
N LEU A 14 -12.96 8.60 -1.41
CA LEU A 14 -14.01 8.90 -0.43
C LEU A 14 -13.73 10.06 0.55
N LEU A 15 -12.53 10.66 0.59
CA LEU A 15 -12.21 11.70 1.59
C LEU A 15 -12.23 13.16 1.09
N ALA A 16 -12.62 13.46 -0.15
CA ALA A 16 -12.59 14.85 -0.64
C ALA A 16 -13.63 15.24 -1.70
N GLY A 17 -14.81 14.61 -1.74
CA GLY A 17 -15.97 15.12 -2.50
C GLY A 17 -15.63 15.57 -3.93
N CYS A 18 -15.28 14.62 -4.80
CA CYS A 18 -14.78 14.91 -6.14
C CYS A 18 -15.83 15.64 -6.99
N SER A 19 -15.60 16.92 -7.25
CA SER A 19 -16.14 17.61 -8.43
C SER A 19 -15.18 17.39 -9.59
N ALA A 20 -15.67 16.87 -10.70
CA ALA A 20 -14.90 16.72 -11.92
C ALA A 20 -14.46 18.09 -12.45
N TYR A 21 -13.16 18.36 -12.64
CA TYR A 21 -12.75 19.38 -13.60
C TYR A 21 -11.33 19.19 -14.18
N SER A 22 -11.33 19.38 -15.50
CA SER A 22 -10.35 19.62 -16.58
C SER A 22 -8.83 19.55 -16.39
N PRO A 23 -8.10 19.11 -17.44
CA PRO A 23 -6.64 18.96 -17.42
C PRO A 23 -5.92 20.29 -17.67
N LEU A 24 -4.95 20.64 -16.82
CA LEU A 24 -4.00 21.73 -17.06
C LEU A 24 -2.63 21.16 -17.47
N SER A 25 -2.37 21.31 -18.77
CA SER A 25 -1.11 21.60 -19.48
C SER A 25 0.24 21.25 -18.84
N ARG A 26 0.97 20.36 -19.52
CA ARG A 26 2.43 20.09 -19.41
C ARG A 26 3.26 21.38 -19.54
N GLY A 27 3.84 21.84 -18.43
CA GLY A 27 5.09 22.60 -18.40
C GLY A 27 6.13 21.76 -17.66
N GLY A 28 7.32 21.60 -18.24
CA GLY A 28 8.41 20.75 -17.72
C GLY A 28 8.99 21.25 -16.40
N ALA A 29 8.24 21.08 -15.31
CA ALA A 29 8.76 21.23 -13.97
C ALA A 29 9.71 20.06 -13.65
N PRO A 30 10.78 20.27 -12.87
CA PRO A 30 11.57 19.17 -12.35
C PRO A 30 10.63 18.25 -11.55
N GLY A 31 10.75 16.94 -11.78
CA GLY A 31 9.96 15.94 -11.08
C GLY A 31 10.35 15.82 -9.59
N ASN A 32 9.90 14.74 -8.95
CA ASN A 32 10.28 14.48 -7.56
C ASN A 32 11.77 14.08 -7.44
N SER A 33 12.33 14.21 -6.24
CA SER A 33 13.68 13.69 -6.01
C SER A 33 13.69 12.16 -6.02
N PRO A 34 14.79 11.50 -6.42
CA PRO A 34 14.93 10.05 -6.34
C PRO A 34 14.65 9.49 -4.94
N GLN A 35 15.08 10.21 -3.90
CA GLN A 35 14.83 9.80 -2.50
C GLN A 35 13.34 9.79 -2.18
N LEU A 36 12.60 10.85 -2.55
CA LEU A 36 11.17 10.91 -2.31
C LEU A 36 10.42 9.84 -3.11
N ALA A 37 10.79 9.61 -4.38
CA ALA A 37 10.21 8.55 -5.20
C ALA A 37 10.42 7.18 -4.54
N SER A 38 11.62 6.90 -4.03
CA SER A 38 11.92 5.66 -3.31
C SER A 38 11.13 5.51 -2.01
N ASP A 39 11.06 6.57 -1.18
CA ASP A 39 10.34 6.53 0.09
C ASP A 39 8.84 6.31 -0.15
N PHE A 40 8.26 7.01 -1.12
CA PHE A 40 6.86 6.86 -1.49
C PHE A 40 6.57 5.48 -2.09
N ALA A 41 7.39 5.01 -3.03
CA ALA A 41 7.20 3.69 -3.66
C ALA A 41 7.29 2.56 -2.63
N THR A 42 8.20 2.67 -1.66
CA THR A 42 8.28 1.74 -0.52
C THR A 42 7.00 1.75 0.31
N ALA A 43 6.50 2.94 0.65
CA ALA A 43 5.27 3.10 1.42
C ALA A 43 4.07 2.52 0.70
N PHE A 44 3.87 2.92 -0.55
CA PHE A 44 2.74 2.51 -1.38
C PHE A 44 2.75 1.00 -1.62
N THR A 45 3.89 0.44 -2.02
CA THR A 45 4.02 -1.00 -2.28
C THR A 45 3.70 -1.82 -1.04
N HIS A 46 4.22 -1.45 0.13
CA HIS A 46 3.90 -2.19 1.35
C HIS A 46 2.42 -2.06 1.72
N LEU A 47 1.87 -0.84 1.70
CA LEU A 47 0.47 -0.62 2.08
C LEU A 47 -0.51 -1.28 1.11
N LEU A 48 -0.20 -1.35 -0.18
CA LEU A 48 -1.04 -2.02 -1.17
C LEU A 48 -1.06 -3.54 -0.97
N LEU A 49 0.03 -4.12 -0.45
CA LEU A 49 0.22 -5.57 -0.36
C LEU A 49 0.05 -6.13 1.06
N ILE A 50 -0.13 -5.27 2.07
CA ILE A 50 -0.19 -5.67 3.48
C ILE A 50 -1.38 -6.60 3.81
N GLU A 51 -2.47 -6.52 3.05
CA GLU A 51 -3.59 -7.46 3.19
C GLU A 51 -3.25 -8.82 2.59
N ALA A 52 -2.62 -8.85 1.41
CA ALA A 52 -2.15 -10.09 0.81
C ALA A 52 -1.11 -10.80 1.69
N ASP A 53 -0.28 -10.04 2.42
CA ASP A 53 0.66 -10.60 3.41
C ASP A 53 -0.08 -11.27 4.58
N ALA A 54 -1.16 -10.65 5.06
CA ALA A 54 -1.99 -11.21 6.12
C ALA A 54 -2.77 -12.45 5.65
N ASP A 55 -3.28 -12.43 4.42
CA ASP A 55 -3.97 -13.56 3.81
C ASP A 55 -3.02 -14.74 3.58
N ALA A 56 -1.78 -14.48 3.17
CA ALA A 56 -0.76 -15.51 3.03
C ALA A 56 -0.43 -16.18 4.39
N PHE A 57 -0.34 -15.39 5.46
CA PHE A 57 -0.18 -15.91 6.81
C PHE A 57 -1.39 -16.76 7.25
N ALA A 58 -2.62 -16.27 7.01
CA ALA A 58 -3.84 -17.03 7.31
C ALA A 58 -3.88 -18.36 6.56
N CYS A 59 -3.57 -18.33 5.26
CA CYS A 59 -3.48 -19.51 4.41
C CYS A 59 -2.48 -20.54 4.99
N ALA A 60 -1.28 -20.10 5.37
CA ALA A 60 -0.27 -20.99 5.95
C ALA A 60 -0.77 -21.69 7.22
N CYS A 61 -1.63 -21.01 8.00
CA CYS A 61 -2.18 -21.51 9.25
C CYS A 61 -3.38 -22.45 9.11
N TYR A 62 -4.23 -22.22 8.10
CA TYR A 62 -5.46 -22.99 7.88
C TYR A 62 -5.42 -23.81 6.57
N PHE A 63 -4.22 -24.12 6.07
CA PHE A 63 -4.04 -24.72 4.75
C PHE A 63 -4.84 -26.01 4.53
N GLU A 64 -5.01 -26.86 5.56
CA GLU A 64 -5.80 -28.09 5.47
C GLU A 64 -7.29 -27.79 5.30
N GLU A 65 -7.81 -26.79 6.01
CA GLU A 65 -9.20 -26.34 5.94
C GLU A 65 -9.52 -25.73 4.57
N ASP A 66 -8.54 -25.03 3.99
CA ASP A 66 -8.61 -24.46 2.64
C ASP A 66 -8.37 -25.49 1.51
N GLY A 67 -8.09 -26.75 1.86
CA GLY A 67 -7.95 -27.85 0.91
C GLY A 67 -6.57 -27.97 0.25
N TYR A 68 -5.54 -27.34 0.83
CA TYR A 68 -4.16 -27.47 0.40
C TYR A 68 -3.46 -28.63 1.11
N ALA A 69 -2.40 -29.17 0.49
CA ALA A 69 -1.60 -30.28 0.99
C ALA A 69 -0.45 -29.84 1.89
N SER A 70 -0.08 -28.56 1.89
CA SER A 70 0.95 -27.99 2.78
C SER A 70 0.77 -26.47 2.94
N PRO A 71 1.33 -25.87 4.02
CA PRO A 71 1.37 -24.41 4.17
C PRO A 71 2.04 -23.74 2.97
N GLN A 72 3.14 -24.32 2.48
CA GLN A 72 3.87 -23.78 1.34
C GLN A 72 3.01 -23.73 0.08
N GLN A 73 2.23 -24.79 -0.20
CA GLN A 73 1.33 -24.79 -1.36
C GLN A 73 0.27 -23.69 -1.26
N CYS A 74 -0.23 -23.43 -0.04
CA CYS A 74 -1.17 -22.36 0.25
C CYS A 74 -0.53 -20.98 -0.03
N MET A 75 0.64 -20.75 0.55
CA MET A 75 1.40 -19.50 0.38
C MET A 75 1.80 -19.24 -1.07
N ASP A 76 2.24 -20.25 -1.82
CA ASP A 76 2.58 -20.10 -3.24
C ASP A 76 1.37 -19.66 -4.10
N ARG A 77 0.14 -19.89 -3.60
CA ARG A 77 -1.10 -19.50 -4.28
C ARG A 77 -1.66 -18.16 -3.84
N THR A 78 -1.40 -17.73 -2.61
CA THR A 78 -1.97 -16.51 -2.03
C THR A 78 -0.97 -15.38 -1.84
N SER A 79 0.33 -15.68 -1.74
CA SER A 79 1.37 -14.67 -1.60
C SER A 79 1.66 -13.95 -2.92
N ILE A 80 2.03 -12.69 -2.79
CA ILE A 80 2.58 -11.89 -3.90
C ILE A 80 4.07 -12.17 -4.00
N SER A 81 4.51 -12.57 -5.19
CA SER A 81 5.90 -12.92 -5.45
C SER A 81 6.84 -11.73 -5.27
N ASP A 82 8.10 -11.99 -4.91
CA ASP A 82 9.12 -10.93 -4.79
C ASP A 82 9.30 -10.16 -6.12
N ALA A 83 9.15 -10.84 -7.25
CA ALA A 83 9.22 -10.22 -8.57
C ALA A 83 8.06 -9.24 -8.78
N ASP A 84 6.82 -9.61 -8.41
CA ASP A 84 5.67 -8.72 -8.54
C ASP A 84 5.75 -7.52 -7.58
N ARG A 85 6.27 -7.73 -6.37
CA ARG A 85 6.57 -6.64 -5.43
C ARG A 85 7.58 -5.66 -6.01
N GLN A 86 8.65 -6.18 -6.59
CA GLN A 86 9.69 -5.36 -7.19
C GLN A 86 9.16 -4.61 -8.42
N ASN A 87 8.36 -5.27 -9.27
CA ASN A 87 7.73 -4.64 -10.42
C ASN A 87 6.80 -3.48 -10.00
N LEU A 88 5.98 -3.70 -8.97
CA LEU A 88 5.11 -2.66 -8.41
C LEU A 88 5.91 -1.49 -7.85
N PHE A 89 6.99 -1.78 -7.10
CA PHE A 89 7.88 -0.78 -6.56
C PHE A 89 8.52 0.05 -7.68
N GLU A 90 9.11 -0.59 -8.70
CA GLU A 90 9.78 0.08 -9.81
C GLU A 90 8.80 0.95 -10.62
N CYS A 91 7.62 0.40 -10.93
CA CYS A 91 6.58 1.16 -11.64
C CYS A 91 6.14 2.39 -10.84
N THR A 92 5.90 2.22 -9.53
CA THR A 92 5.53 3.31 -8.63
C THR A 92 6.64 4.35 -8.53
N TYR A 93 7.88 3.91 -8.40
CA TYR A 93 9.07 4.78 -8.36
C TYR A 93 9.16 5.66 -9.61
N ASP A 94 9.06 5.05 -10.80
CA ASP A 94 9.13 5.75 -12.08
C ASP A 94 7.99 6.75 -12.25
N VAL A 95 6.77 6.37 -11.84
CA VAL A 95 5.62 7.27 -11.86
C VAL A 95 5.87 8.48 -10.96
N VAL A 96 6.25 8.27 -9.70
CA VAL A 96 6.46 9.36 -8.74
C VAL A 96 7.60 10.26 -9.19
N LEU A 97 8.68 9.71 -9.72
CA LEU A 97 9.81 10.47 -10.24
C LEU A 97 9.39 11.47 -11.32
N ASN A 98 8.44 11.07 -12.17
CA ASN A 98 7.95 11.87 -13.31
C ASN A 98 6.71 12.72 -13.02
N LEU A 99 6.10 12.61 -11.83
CA LEU A 99 5.02 13.48 -11.40
C LEU A 99 5.53 14.88 -11.03
N PRO A 100 4.64 15.90 -11.02
CA PRO A 100 4.97 17.20 -10.44
C PRO A 100 5.50 17.08 -9.00
N PRO A 101 6.30 18.05 -8.53
CA PRO A 101 6.81 18.07 -7.17
C PRO A 101 5.69 17.85 -6.14
N ALA A 102 5.91 16.89 -5.26
CA ALA A 102 4.98 16.56 -4.21
C ALA A 102 4.78 17.75 -3.26
N PRO A 103 3.54 18.00 -2.80
CA PRO A 103 3.28 18.96 -1.75
C PRO A 103 3.81 18.47 -0.39
N HIS A 104 3.72 19.32 0.64
CA HIS A 104 4.20 18.99 1.98
C HIS A 104 3.53 17.75 2.56
N GLY A 105 2.19 17.62 2.46
CA GLY A 105 1.47 16.49 3.05
C GLY A 105 1.88 15.13 2.45
N VAL A 106 2.24 15.07 1.16
CA VAL A 106 2.75 13.83 0.54
C VAL A 106 4.14 13.46 1.06
N ARG A 107 5.02 14.45 1.27
CA ARG A 107 6.34 14.21 1.88
C ARG A 107 6.21 13.77 3.34
N ASP A 108 5.29 14.40 4.06
CA ASP A 108 5.01 14.06 5.45
C ASP A 108 4.42 12.65 5.58
N PHE A 109 3.51 12.26 4.67
CA PHE A 109 3.02 10.89 4.56
C PHE A 109 4.16 9.87 4.46
N ALA A 110 5.13 10.07 3.56
CA ALA A 110 6.27 9.16 3.41
C ALA A 110 7.13 9.10 4.69
N SER A 111 7.33 10.24 5.35
CA SER A 111 8.05 10.34 6.63
C SER A 111 7.33 9.62 7.78
N ARG A 112 6.02 9.84 7.92
CA ARG A 112 5.15 9.17 8.89
C ARG A 112 5.13 7.68 8.67
N TYR A 113 4.97 7.23 7.43
CA TYR A 113 5.07 5.82 7.07
C TYR A 113 6.41 5.21 7.50
N LYS A 114 7.54 5.87 7.24
CA LYS A 114 8.85 5.36 7.65
C LYS A 114 8.97 5.17 9.16
N ARG A 115 8.40 6.08 9.94
CA ARG A 115 8.35 5.97 11.41
C ARG A 115 7.39 4.86 11.86
N ALA A 116 6.19 4.82 11.29
CA ALA A 116 5.13 3.88 11.63
C ALA A 116 5.49 2.44 11.27
N SER A 117 6.10 2.23 10.11
CA SER A 117 6.55 0.92 9.62
C SER A 117 7.59 0.29 10.54
N ALA A 118 8.48 1.08 11.16
CA ALA A 118 9.41 0.57 12.16
C ALA A 118 8.69 0.05 13.43
N SER A 119 7.62 0.73 13.86
CA SER A 119 6.78 0.27 14.97
C SER A 119 5.96 -0.96 14.60
N TYR A 120 5.41 -1.00 13.37
CA TYR A 120 4.72 -2.16 12.82
C TYR A 120 5.62 -3.40 12.75
N GLN A 121 6.83 -3.28 12.20
CA GLN A 121 7.79 -4.38 12.12
C GLN A 121 8.24 -4.86 13.51
N ARG A 122 8.44 -3.94 14.46
CA ARG A 122 8.68 -4.34 15.86
C ARG A 122 7.49 -5.08 16.43
N CYS A 123 6.28 -4.62 16.16
CA CYS A 123 5.06 -5.29 16.59
C CYS A 123 5.07 -6.72 16.05
N LEU A 124 5.22 -6.95 14.74
CA LEU A 124 5.23 -8.30 14.16
C LEU A 124 6.28 -9.25 14.79
N ASN A 125 7.49 -8.76 15.08
CA ASN A 125 8.61 -9.56 15.58
C ASN A 125 8.55 -9.98 17.07
N LEU A 126 7.43 -9.78 17.78
CA LEU A 126 7.27 -10.13 19.20
C LEU A 126 7.00 -11.63 19.48
N ASP A 127 7.73 -12.53 18.83
CA ASP A 127 7.65 -14.01 18.97
C ASP A 127 6.28 -14.61 18.67
N ALA A 128 5.97 -14.77 17.38
CA ALA A 128 4.76 -15.47 16.99
C ALA A 128 4.88 -16.31 15.72
N ASN A 129 5.15 -17.59 15.95
CA ASN A 129 5.06 -18.64 14.94
C ASN A 129 3.92 -19.61 15.25
N ASN A 130 2.82 -19.14 15.87
CA ASN A 130 1.67 -19.99 16.17
C ASN A 130 0.40 -19.48 15.45
N CYS A 131 -0.44 -20.42 15.05
CA CYS A 131 -1.69 -20.16 14.33
C CYS A 131 -2.87 -19.94 15.28
N SER A 132 -2.67 -19.14 16.33
CA SER A 132 -3.72 -18.87 17.31
C SER A 132 -4.54 -17.63 16.94
N ASP A 133 -5.82 -17.60 17.34
CA ASP A 133 -6.67 -16.42 17.20
C ASP A 133 -6.04 -15.18 17.87
N ALA A 134 -5.32 -15.38 18.99
CA ALA A 134 -4.59 -14.31 19.67
C ALA A 134 -3.52 -13.70 18.76
N GLU A 135 -2.85 -14.53 17.96
CA GLU A 135 -1.84 -14.08 17.01
C GLU A 135 -2.45 -13.31 15.82
N PHE A 136 -3.54 -13.84 15.24
CA PHE A 136 -4.27 -13.12 14.18
C PHE A 136 -4.74 -11.74 14.66
N ASN A 137 -5.31 -11.67 15.85
CA ASN A 137 -5.75 -10.41 16.45
C ASN A 137 -4.57 -9.46 16.68
N ARG A 138 -3.42 -9.98 17.12
CA ARG A 138 -2.22 -9.18 17.34
C ARG A 138 -1.69 -8.59 16.03
N GLN A 139 -1.52 -9.38 14.97
CA GLN A 139 -1.06 -8.87 13.67
C GLN A 139 -2.05 -7.86 13.07
N SER A 140 -3.36 -8.13 13.21
CA SER A 140 -4.41 -7.19 12.82
C SER A 140 -4.30 -5.86 13.58
N ASN A 141 -4.08 -5.90 14.90
CA ASN A 141 -3.86 -4.71 15.72
C ASN A 141 -2.56 -3.97 15.33
N CYS A 142 -1.48 -4.69 15.01
CA CYS A 142 -0.24 -4.08 14.51
C CYS A 142 -0.51 -3.29 13.23
N ARG A 143 -1.26 -3.86 12.27
CA ARG A 143 -1.65 -3.19 11.02
C ARG A 143 -2.58 -2.00 11.28
N ALA A 144 -3.56 -2.14 12.17
CA ALA A 144 -4.48 -1.05 12.50
C ALA A 144 -3.74 0.17 13.07
N LEU A 145 -2.72 -0.03 13.90
CA LEU A 145 -1.88 1.06 14.41
C LEU A 145 -1.07 1.76 13.31
N LEU A 146 -0.56 1.01 12.32
CA LEU A 146 0.10 1.59 11.15
C LEU A 146 -0.86 2.48 10.36
N VAL A 147 -2.06 1.98 10.07
CA VAL A 147 -3.08 2.74 9.31
C VAL A 147 -3.53 3.97 10.09
N ALA A 148 -3.82 3.84 11.38
CA ALA A 148 -4.21 4.96 12.23
C ALA A 148 -3.14 6.07 12.28
N GLU A 149 -1.86 5.71 12.33
CA GLU A 149 -0.75 6.67 12.28
C GLU A 149 -0.66 7.39 10.94
N LEU A 150 -1.22 6.86 9.85
CA LEU A 150 -1.29 7.53 8.54
C LEU A 150 -2.57 8.37 8.39
N GLU A 151 -3.67 7.95 9.01
CA GLU A 151 -4.96 8.64 8.99
C GLU A 151 -5.09 9.77 10.02
N ALA A 152 -4.19 9.83 11.00
CA ALA A 152 -4.26 10.79 12.12
C ALA A 152 -4.33 12.27 11.68
N GLU A 153 -3.84 12.61 10.50
CA GLU A 153 -3.92 13.96 9.95
C GLU A 153 -4.58 13.95 8.57
N PRO A 154 -5.66 14.74 8.37
CA PRO A 154 -6.30 14.85 7.06
C PRO A 154 -5.36 15.46 6.04
N ALA A 155 -5.37 14.91 4.82
CA ALA A 155 -4.59 15.45 3.72
C ALA A 155 -5.12 16.83 3.30
N ASP A 156 -4.23 17.80 3.10
CA ASP A 156 -4.57 19.07 2.50
C ASP A 156 -4.98 18.90 1.02
N ASP A 157 -5.74 19.85 0.48
CA ASP A 157 -6.25 19.80 -0.90
C ASP A 157 -5.16 19.61 -1.97
N ALA A 158 -3.95 20.15 -1.75
CA ALA A 158 -2.86 19.96 -2.71
C ALA A 158 -2.37 18.52 -2.69
N SER A 159 -2.24 17.93 -1.50
CA SER A 159 -1.90 16.52 -1.31
C SER A 159 -2.96 15.61 -1.93
N VAL A 160 -4.24 15.88 -1.71
CA VAL A 160 -5.35 15.13 -2.35
C VAL A 160 -5.23 15.13 -3.87
N ARG A 161 -5.07 16.32 -4.49
CA ARG A 161 -4.91 16.43 -5.96
C ARG A 161 -3.66 15.70 -6.47
N TRP A 162 -2.59 15.72 -5.69
CA TRP A 162 -1.37 15.01 -6.05
C TRP A 162 -1.57 13.49 -6.01
N PHE A 163 -2.20 12.95 -4.96
CA PHE A 163 -2.54 11.52 -4.88
C PHE A 163 -3.47 11.08 -6.01
N GLN A 164 -4.45 11.90 -6.40
CA GLN A 164 -5.29 11.63 -7.58
C GLN A 164 -4.50 11.60 -8.89
N SER A 165 -3.51 12.50 -9.03
CA SER A 165 -2.63 12.53 -10.20
C SER A 165 -1.73 11.30 -10.24
N PHE A 166 -1.24 10.88 -9.07
CA PHE A 166 -0.49 9.64 -8.91
C PHE A 166 -1.32 8.41 -9.30
N ASP A 167 -2.52 8.26 -8.73
CA ASP A 167 -3.39 7.11 -8.99
C ASP A 167 -3.70 6.96 -10.49
N LYS A 168 -4.04 8.07 -11.13
CA LYS A 168 -4.25 8.11 -12.58
C LYS A 168 -2.98 7.74 -13.36
N ALA A 169 -1.82 8.24 -12.97
CA ALA A 169 -0.56 7.95 -13.65
C ALA A 169 -0.15 6.48 -13.48
N ALA A 170 -0.27 5.93 -12.28
CA ALA A 170 0.03 4.54 -11.98
C ALA A 170 -0.91 3.58 -12.73
N SER A 171 -2.21 3.87 -12.76
CA SER A 171 -3.18 3.12 -13.56
C SER A 171 -2.86 3.16 -15.06
N ASN A 172 -2.48 4.32 -15.60
CA ASN A 172 -2.13 4.44 -17.02
C ASN A 172 -0.79 3.74 -17.37
N ALA A 173 0.12 3.66 -16.40
CA ALA A 173 1.36 2.92 -16.53
C ALA A 173 1.18 1.40 -16.37
N GLY A 174 0.01 0.94 -15.92
CA GLY A 174 -0.27 -0.46 -15.65
C GLY A 174 0.47 -0.98 -14.41
N CYS A 175 0.70 -0.13 -13.40
CA CYS A 175 1.32 -0.59 -12.15
C CYS A 175 0.41 -1.56 -11.37
N TYR A 176 -0.92 -1.44 -11.52
CA TYR A 176 -1.95 -2.31 -10.94
C TYR A 176 -3.24 -2.25 -11.77
#